data_AF-A0A1G3L9A4-F1
#
_entry.id   AF-A0A1G3L9A4-F1
#
_cell.length_a   1.000
_cell.length_b   1.000
_cell.length_c   1.000
_cell.angle_alpha   90.00
_cell.angle_beta   90.00
_cell.angle_gamma   90.00
#
_symmetry.space_group_name_H-M   'P 1'
#
loop_
_entity.id
_entity.type
_entity.pdbx_description
1 polymer ?
#
loop_
_entity_poly.entity_id
_entity_poly.type
_entity_poly.pdbx_seq_one_letter_code
_entity_poly.pdbx_strand_id
1 'polypeptide(L)'
;MDNNILYNAIRNIIEKFYKFPISAKVIKNYTENGKYYIDCQEVGLDNSVIKNIYPKVRIPKIWGSTTGGVFCNPSVGTEVIIGFRNGNKNFPYIQNVMGSEFDTERAENELIIIQNQTVLKVKDQKVVIKIGETSSFEITNNSIKLGGDEAVEPILKGNKTKIELEKIKLALDILQKTFISWTPSPQDGGAALKGAITGFTSLPLPNFSEINSTYGSVK
;
A
#
# COMPACT_ATOMS: atom_id res chain seq x y z
N MET A 1 -4.93 -49.90 43.53
CA MET A 1 -5.12 -48.43 43.41
C MET A 1 -6.42 -48.23 42.68
N ASP A 2 -7.36 -47.49 43.24
CA ASP A 2 -8.70 -47.34 42.66
C ASP A 2 -8.60 -46.53 41.35
N ASN A 3 -8.93 -47.16 40.23
CA ASN A 3 -8.82 -46.55 38.90
C ASN A 3 -9.58 -45.22 38.80
N ASN A 4 -10.63 -45.03 39.62
CA ASN A 4 -11.40 -43.81 39.68
C ASN A 4 -10.62 -42.63 40.31
N ILE A 5 -9.77 -42.89 41.30
CA ILE A 5 -8.96 -41.85 41.94
C ILE A 5 -7.89 -41.34 40.96
N LEU A 6 -7.21 -42.27 40.28
CA LEU A 6 -6.21 -41.92 39.27
C LEU A 6 -6.84 -41.17 38.08
N TYR A 7 -7.99 -41.63 37.60
CA TYR A 7 -8.73 -40.97 36.53
C TYR A 7 -9.12 -39.54 36.90
N ASN A 8 -9.70 -39.33 38.09
CA ASN A 8 -10.10 -38.00 38.55
C ASN A 8 -8.89 -37.08 38.78
N ALA A 9 -7.77 -37.61 39.29
CA ALA A 9 -6.54 -36.84 39.44
C ALA A 9 -5.97 -36.39 38.09
N ILE A 10 -5.91 -37.27 37.10
CA ILE A 10 -5.45 -36.95 35.74
C ILE A 10 -6.38 -35.92 35.09
N ARG A 11 -7.69 -36.13 35.17
CA ARG A 11 -8.69 -35.21 34.63
C ARG A 11 -8.54 -33.80 35.21
N ASN A 12 -8.41 -33.70 36.54
CA ASN A 12 -8.22 -32.42 37.22
C ASN A 12 -6.93 -31.72 36.78
N ILE A 13 -5.84 -32.46 36.55
CA ILE A 13 -4.58 -31.88 36.04
C ILE A 13 -4.79 -31.35 34.61
N ILE A 14 -5.46 -32.11 33.74
CA ILE A 14 -5.72 -31.69 32.37
C ILE A 14 -6.60 -30.45 32.35
N GLU A 15 -7.76 -30.45 33.01
CA GLU A 15 -8.68 -29.29 33.03
C GLU A 15 -8.04 -28.06 33.73
N LYS A 16 -7.15 -28.29 34.70
CA LYS A 16 -6.48 -27.21 35.43
C LYS A 16 -5.31 -26.61 34.66
N PHE A 17 -4.61 -27.33 33.80
CA PHE A 17 -3.38 -26.82 33.18
C PHE A 17 -3.42 -26.77 31.66
N TYR A 18 -4.25 -27.58 31.01
CA TYR A 18 -4.30 -27.71 29.57
C TYR A 18 -5.57 -27.08 28.99
N LYS A 19 -5.43 -26.42 27.83
CA LYS A 19 -6.57 -25.90 27.06
C LYS A 19 -6.27 -26.02 25.57
N PHE A 20 -7.28 -26.43 24.81
CA PHE A 20 -7.24 -26.42 23.34
C PHE A 20 -7.40 -24.99 22.82
N PRO A 21 -6.97 -24.71 21.58
CA PRO A 21 -7.21 -23.41 20.97
C PRO A 21 -8.70 -23.05 20.99
N ILE A 22 -8.99 -21.76 21.17
CA ILE A 22 -10.35 -21.23 21.27
C ILE A 22 -10.54 -20.01 20.36
N SER A 23 -11.78 -19.76 19.96
CA SER A 23 -12.17 -18.49 19.34
C SER A 23 -12.36 -17.41 20.40
N ALA A 24 -11.96 -16.18 20.08
CA ALA A 24 -12.16 -15.02 20.93
C ALA A 24 -12.30 -13.75 20.09
N LYS A 25 -12.90 -12.70 20.67
CA LYS A 25 -12.91 -11.35 20.09
C LYS A 25 -11.99 -10.43 20.86
N VAL A 26 -11.27 -9.58 20.13
CA VAL A 26 -10.42 -8.54 20.72
C VAL A 26 -11.30 -7.50 21.41
N ILE A 27 -11.05 -7.23 22.68
CA ILE A 27 -11.78 -6.20 23.45
C ILE A 27 -10.92 -4.98 23.78
N LYS A 28 -9.59 -5.14 23.77
CA LYS A 28 -8.65 -4.04 24.05
C LYS A 28 -7.28 -4.30 23.43
N ASN A 29 -6.64 -3.24 22.95
CA ASN A 29 -5.27 -3.24 22.43
C ASN A 29 -4.38 -2.33 23.27
N TYR A 30 -3.13 -2.73 23.51
CA TYR A 30 -2.14 -1.86 24.13
C TYR A 30 -0.70 -2.34 23.87
N THR A 31 0.23 -1.41 24.07
CA THR A 31 1.67 -1.63 23.89
C THR A 31 2.35 -1.44 25.24
N GLU A 32 3.19 -2.39 25.64
CA GLU A 32 3.96 -2.33 26.88
C GLU A 32 5.40 -2.77 26.59
N ASN A 33 6.38 -1.90 26.89
CA ASN A 33 7.81 -2.18 26.67
C ASN A 33 8.13 -2.63 25.23
N GLY A 34 7.53 -1.98 24.24
CA GLY A 34 7.73 -2.29 22.81
C GLY A 34 7.08 -3.61 22.35
N LYS A 35 6.25 -4.25 23.18
CA LYS A 35 5.51 -5.47 22.84
C LYS A 35 4.02 -5.16 22.73
N TYR A 36 3.36 -5.77 21.75
CA TYR A 36 1.93 -5.65 21.54
C TYR A 36 1.18 -6.73 22.31
N TYR A 37 0.13 -6.30 23.00
CA TYR A 37 -0.75 -7.16 23.76
C TYR A 37 -2.20 -6.81 23.46
N ILE A 38 -3.04 -7.83 23.55
CA ILE A 38 -4.49 -7.66 23.45
C ILE A 38 -5.19 -8.41 24.57
N ASP A 39 -6.29 -7.83 25.03
CA ASP A 39 -7.26 -8.54 25.84
C ASP A 39 -8.32 -9.13 24.91
N CYS A 40 -8.68 -10.39 25.16
CA CYS A 40 -9.63 -11.11 24.33
C CYS A 40 -10.74 -11.71 25.18
N GLN A 41 -11.96 -11.67 24.67
CA GLN A 41 -13.12 -12.34 25.26
C GLN A 41 -13.45 -13.60 24.47
N GLU A 42 -13.53 -14.74 25.16
CA GLU A 42 -13.87 -16.03 24.56
C GLU A 42 -15.26 -15.99 23.92
N VAL A 43 -15.39 -16.60 22.74
CA VAL A 43 -16.67 -16.76 22.05
C VAL A 43 -16.94 -18.24 21.79
N GLY A 44 -18.20 -18.64 21.94
CA GLY A 44 -18.67 -19.98 21.58
C GLY A 44 -18.67 -20.17 20.07
N LEU A 45 -18.80 -21.42 19.63
CA LEU A 45 -18.91 -21.78 18.20
C LEU A 45 -20.16 -21.20 17.54
N ASP A 46 -21.16 -20.85 18.35
CA ASP A 46 -22.40 -20.17 17.96
C ASP A 46 -22.30 -18.64 18.07
N ASN A 47 -21.08 -18.09 18.19
CA ASN A 47 -20.81 -16.68 18.46
C ASN A 47 -21.39 -16.14 19.78
N SER A 48 -21.83 -17.01 20.70
CA SER A 48 -22.24 -16.59 22.03
C SER A 48 -21.06 -16.05 22.83
N VAL A 49 -21.27 -14.95 23.55
CA VAL A 49 -20.22 -14.33 24.36
C VAL A 49 -20.01 -15.13 25.64
N ILE A 50 -18.81 -15.65 25.84
CA ILE A 50 -18.42 -16.35 27.06
C ILE A 50 -17.78 -15.33 28.01
N LYS A 51 -18.09 -15.41 29.31
CA LYS A 51 -17.60 -14.44 30.32
C LYS A 51 -16.09 -14.48 30.56
N ASN A 52 -15.39 -15.44 29.97
CA ASN A 52 -13.97 -15.64 30.20
C ASN A 52 -13.15 -14.63 29.39
N ILE A 53 -12.23 -13.93 30.06
CA ILE A 53 -11.37 -12.91 29.47
C ILE A 53 -9.92 -13.36 29.62
N TYR A 54 -9.17 -13.28 28.53
CA TYR A 54 -7.74 -13.52 28.48
C TYR A 54 -7.03 -12.16 28.40
N PRO A 55 -6.42 -11.70 29.50
CA PRO A 55 -5.68 -10.45 29.48
C PRO A 55 -4.26 -10.67 28.92
N LYS A 56 -3.68 -9.60 28.38
CA LYS A 56 -2.26 -9.55 27.97
C LYS A 56 -1.84 -10.71 27.04
N VAL A 57 -2.71 -11.12 26.12
CA VAL A 57 -2.37 -12.16 25.15
C VAL A 57 -1.36 -11.60 24.15
N ARG A 58 -0.25 -12.33 23.97
CA ARG A 58 0.84 -11.90 23.08
C ARG A 58 0.46 -12.14 21.62
N ILE A 59 0.80 -11.19 20.76
CA ILE A 59 0.66 -11.33 19.31
C ILE A 59 2.02 -11.72 18.72
N PRO A 60 2.15 -12.91 18.11
CA PRO A 60 3.35 -13.29 17.35
C PRO A 60 3.52 -12.43 16.10
N LYS A 61 4.77 -12.23 15.66
CA LYS A 61 5.03 -11.65 14.33
C LYS A 61 4.69 -12.69 13.27
N ILE A 62 4.05 -12.28 12.17
CA ILE A 62 3.77 -13.17 11.03
C ILE A 62 5.09 -13.64 10.39
N TRP A 63 6.04 -12.70 10.30
CA TRP A 63 7.42 -12.96 9.91
C TRP A 63 8.32 -11.97 10.63
N GLY A 64 9.57 -12.33 10.93
CA GLY A 64 10.52 -11.36 11.45
C GLY A 64 11.82 -11.94 11.95
N SER A 65 12.67 -11.02 12.41
CA SER A 65 13.96 -11.25 13.05
C SER A 65 14.01 -10.56 14.42
N THR A 66 15.19 -10.55 15.04
CA THR A 66 15.46 -9.77 16.25
C THR A 66 15.32 -8.26 16.02
N THR A 67 15.53 -7.78 14.79
CA THR A 67 15.54 -6.34 14.45
C THR A 67 14.38 -5.90 13.55
N GLY A 68 13.58 -6.82 13.01
CA GLY A 68 12.49 -6.47 12.09
C GLY A 68 11.34 -7.48 12.06
N GLY A 69 10.32 -7.22 11.25
CA GLY A 69 9.23 -8.14 10.98
C GLY A 69 7.95 -7.49 10.48
N VAL A 70 6.98 -8.32 10.10
CA VAL A 70 5.62 -7.95 9.74
C VAL A 70 4.74 -8.03 10.98
N PHE A 71 4.20 -6.89 11.38
CA PHE A 71 3.30 -6.74 12.52
C PHE A 71 1.90 -6.41 12.03
N CYS A 72 0.94 -7.27 12.34
CA CYS A 72 -0.47 -7.07 12.00
C CYS A 72 -1.28 -7.13 13.30
N ASN A 73 -1.44 -5.97 13.95
CA ASN A 73 -2.16 -5.89 15.22
C ASN A 73 -3.68 -5.84 14.95
N PRO A 74 -4.47 -6.82 15.39
CA PRO A 74 -5.92 -6.82 15.15
C PRO A 74 -6.61 -5.67 15.88
N SER A 75 -7.64 -5.10 15.27
CA SER A 75 -8.48 -4.06 15.88
C SER A 75 -9.47 -4.66 16.88
N VAL A 76 -9.96 -3.84 17.82
CA VAL A 76 -11.08 -4.23 18.69
C VAL A 76 -12.27 -4.73 17.86
N GLY A 77 -12.88 -5.83 18.30
CA GLY A 77 -13.97 -6.53 17.62
C GLY A 77 -13.53 -7.63 16.65
N THR A 78 -12.24 -7.67 16.27
CA THR A 78 -11.70 -8.69 15.37
C THR A 78 -11.76 -10.07 16.01
N GLU A 79 -12.15 -11.10 15.26
CA GLU A 79 -12.08 -12.48 15.72
C GLU A 79 -10.66 -13.04 15.57
N VAL A 80 -10.22 -13.73 16.62
CA VAL A 80 -8.89 -14.33 16.72
C VAL A 80 -9.00 -15.74 17.29
N ILE A 81 -8.02 -16.59 16.97
CA ILE A 81 -7.82 -17.87 17.64
C ILE A 81 -6.71 -17.71 18.67
N ILE A 82 -7.01 -18.03 19.93
CA ILE A 82 -6.01 -18.08 21.00
C ILE A 82 -5.48 -19.50 21.09
N GLY A 83 -4.17 -19.66 20.90
CA GLY A 83 -3.44 -20.89 21.18
C GLY A 83 -2.79 -20.86 22.56
N PHE A 84 -2.39 -22.03 23.03
CA PHE A 84 -1.75 -22.19 24.35
C PHE A 84 -0.43 -22.94 24.17
N ARG A 85 0.69 -22.35 24.60
CA ARG A 85 2.03 -22.94 24.37
C ARG A 85 2.13 -24.29 25.08
N ASN A 86 2.41 -25.36 24.32
CA ASN A 86 2.37 -26.75 24.80
C ASN A 86 1.04 -27.12 25.49
N GLY A 87 -0.07 -26.51 25.06
CA GLY A 87 -1.38 -26.63 25.67
C GLY A 87 -1.54 -25.92 27.02
N ASN A 88 -0.50 -25.30 27.58
CA ASN A 88 -0.56 -24.72 28.91
C ASN A 88 -1.41 -23.43 28.93
N LYS A 89 -2.54 -23.48 29.65
CA LYS A 89 -3.54 -22.41 29.71
C LYS A 89 -3.00 -21.07 30.21
N ASN A 90 -1.90 -21.08 30.97
CA ASN A 90 -1.28 -19.87 31.54
C ASN A 90 -0.38 -19.13 30.53
N PHE A 91 -0.13 -19.70 29.35
CA PHE A 91 0.69 -19.10 28.31
C PHE A 91 -0.10 -18.96 26.99
N PRO A 92 -1.16 -18.14 26.98
CA PRO A 92 -1.92 -17.86 25.77
C PRO A 92 -1.11 -17.00 24.78
N TYR A 93 -1.35 -17.22 23.50
CA TYR A 93 -0.85 -16.39 22.41
C TYR A 93 -1.86 -16.35 21.27
N ILE A 94 -1.82 -15.33 20.44
CA ILE A 94 -2.64 -15.27 19.23
C ILE A 94 -2.07 -16.23 18.21
N GLN A 95 -2.81 -17.30 17.92
CA GLN A 95 -2.43 -18.30 16.94
C GLN A 95 -2.83 -17.88 15.54
N ASN A 96 -4.00 -17.24 15.39
CA ASN A 96 -4.47 -16.74 14.11
C ASN A 96 -5.39 -15.52 14.26
N VAL A 97 -5.48 -14.70 13.21
CA VAL A 97 -6.41 -13.57 13.09
C VAL A 97 -7.37 -13.92 11.96
N MET A 98 -8.64 -14.15 12.29
CA MET A 98 -9.63 -14.64 11.33
C MET A 98 -10.30 -13.50 10.54
N GLY A 99 -10.32 -12.30 11.09
CA GLY A 99 -11.10 -11.18 10.54
C GLY A 99 -12.51 -11.14 11.13
N SER A 100 -13.43 -10.41 10.49
CA SER A 100 -14.85 -10.38 10.89
C SER A 100 -15.71 -11.35 10.09
N GLU A 101 -15.31 -11.70 8.87
CA GLU A 101 -16.03 -12.58 7.93
C GLU A 101 -15.03 -13.24 6.94
N PHE A 102 -15.42 -14.35 6.32
CA PHE A 102 -14.67 -14.91 5.19
C PHE A 102 -14.71 -13.93 4.01
N ASP A 103 -13.57 -13.31 3.71
CA ASP A 103 -13.43 -12.46 2.53
C ASP A 103 -13.36 -13.31 1.27
N THR A 104 -14.49 -13.44 0.58
CA THR A 104 -14.61 -14.18 -0.68
C THR A 104 -14.53 -13.28 -1.91
N GLU A 105 -14.43 -11.96 -1.72
CA GLU A 105 -14.39 -10.99 -2.82
C GLU A 105 -13.00 -10.93 -3.49
N ARG A 106 -11.98 -11.54 -2.87
CA ARG A 106 -10.59 -11.45 -3.29
C ARG A 106 -10.05 -12.80 -3.70
N ALA A 107 -9.31 -12.82 -4.79
CA ALA A 107 -8.73 -14.04 -5.32
C ALA A 107 -7.59 -14.53 -4.41
N GLU A 108 -7.60 -15.83 -4.08
CA GLU A 108 -6.63 -16.44 -3.17
C GLU A 108 -5.17 -16.45 -3.71
N ASN A 109 -4.98 -16.20 -5.01
CA ASN A 109 -3.68 -16.22 -5.66
C ASN A 109 -3.02 -14.82 -5.78
N GLU A 110 -3.44 -13.86 -4.96
CA GLU A 110 -2.94 -12.48 -4.96
C GLU A 110 -2.38 -12.09 -3.58
N LEU A 111 -1.31 -11.29 -3.56
CA LEU A 111 -0.87 -10.64 -2.31
C LEU A 111 -1.60 -9.30 -2.18
N ILE A 112 -2.41 -9.16 -1.14
CA ILE A 112 -3.21 -7.95 -0.87
C ILE A 112 -3.01 -7.52 0.58
N ILE A 113 -2.65 -6.26 0.79
CA ILE A 113 -2.57 -5.61 2.11
C ILE A 113 -3.52 -4.43 2.09
N ILE A 114 -4.52 -4.45 2.98
CA ILE A 114 -5.55 -3.41 3.05
C ILE A 114 -5.59 -2.81 4.44
N GLN A 115 -5.65 -1.50 4.48
CA GLN A 115 -5.89 -0.74 5.69
C GLN A 115 -6.77 0.46 5.35
N ASN A 116 -8.04 0.40 5.75
CA ASN A 116 -9.06 1.38 5.38
C ASN A 116 -9.13 1.57 3.85
N GLN A 117 -8.90 2.78 3.36
CA GLN A 117 -8.91 3.11 1.92
C GLN A 117 -7.53 2.95 1.25
N THR A 118 -6.56 2.36 1.95
CA THR A 118 -5.24 2.07 1.39
C THR A 118 -5.13 0.61 1.01
N VAL A 119 -4.68 0.34 -0.21
CA VAL A 119 -4.53 -1.01 -0.77
C VAL A 119 -3.15 -1.13 -1.39
N LEU A 120 -2.38 -2.14 -1.00
CA LEU A 120 -1.23 -2.64 -1.75
C LEU A 120 -1.61 -4.00 -2.32
N LYS A 121 -1.45 -4.17 -3.64
CA LYS A 121 -1.78 -5.39 -4.36
C LYS A 121 -0.64 -5.80 -5.28
N VAL A 122 -0.29 -7.09 -5.28
CA VAL A 122 0.68 -7.68 -6.21
C VAL A 122 0.02 -8.85 -6.95
N LYS A 123 0.04 -8.79 -8.29
CA LYS A 123 -0.51 -9.83 -9.17
C LYS A 123 0.15 -9.76 -10.55
N ASP A 124 0.41 -10.90 -11.20
CA ASP A 124 0.77 -10.98 -12.63
C ASP A 124 1.84 -9.97 -13.09
N GLN A 125 2.94 -9.83 -12.32
CA GLN A 125 4.03 -8.86 -12.58
C GLN A 125 3.64 -7.38 -12.49
N LYS A 126 2.54 -7.09 -11.78
CA LYS A 126 2.03 -5.75 -11.52
C LYS A 126 1.92 -5.52 -10.02
N VAL A 127 2.44 -4.39 -9.56
CA VAL A 127 2.26 -3.89 -8.19
C VAL A 127 1.42 -2.62 -8.25
N VAL A 128 0.36 -2.57 -7.46
CA VAL A 128 -0.54 -1.43 -7.36
C VAL A 128 -0.62 -0.99 -5.90
N ILE A 129 -0.41 0.30 -5.66
CA ILE A 129 -0.65 0.96 -4.37
C ILE A 129 -1.73 2.01 -4.61
N LYS A 130 -2.88 1.89 -3.96
CA LYS A 130 -3.95 2.88 -3.94
C LYS A 130 -4.04 3.50 -2.54
N ILE A 131 -4.23 4.81 -2.47
CA ILE A 131 -4.45 5.56 -1.23
C ILE A 131 -5.68 6.44 -1.45
N GLY A 132 -6.78 6.10 -0.80
CA GLY A 132 -8.06 6.75 -1.06
C GLY A 132 -8.57 6.45 -2.47
N GLU A 133 -9.41 7.34 -2.99
CA GLU A 133 -10.03 7.18 -4.31
C GLU A 133 -9.15 7.74 -5.45
N THR A 134 -8.23 8.64 -5.14
CA THR A 134 -7.61 9.51 -6.15
C THR A 134 -6.11 9.30 -6.35
N SER A 135 -5.42 8.72 -5.36
CA SER A 135 -3.97 8.55 -5.42
C SER A 135 -3.61 7.10 -5.71
N SER A 136 -2.90 6.88 -6.81
CA SER A 136 -2.42 5.55 -7.17
C SER A 136 -0.99 5.57 -7.70
N PHE A 137 -0.28 4.50 -7.39
CA PHE A 137 1.01 4.12 -7.95
C PHE A 137 0.85 2.72 -8.54
N GLU A 138 1.21 2.57 -9.80
CA GLU A 138 1.22 1.28 -10.46
C GLU A 138 2.56 1.08 -11.15
N ILE A 139 3.15 -0.09 -10.98
CA ILE A 139 4.34 -0.52 -11.70
C ILE A 139 4.06 -1.86 -12.35
N THR A 140 4.47 -1.99 -13.60
CA THR A 140 4.46 -3.23 -14.38
C THR A 140 5.87 -3.53 -14.87
N ASN A 141 6.06 -4.61 -15.62
CA ASN A 141 7.34 -4.91 -16.26
C ASN A 141 7.83 -3.81 -17.23
N ASN A 142 6.92 -2.99 -17.76
CA ASN A 142 7.22 -2.05 -18.85
C ASN A 142 6.76 -0.61 -18.56
N SER A 143 6.24 -0.32 -17.37
CA SER A 143 5.68 1.01 -17.08
C SER A 143 5.60 1.35 -15.60
N ILE A 144 5.61 2.66 -15.32
CA ILE A 144 5.26 3.25 -14.03
C ILE A 144 4.14 4.27 -14.28
N LYS A 145 2.99 4.08 -13.63
CA LYS A 145 1.85 4.99 -13.65
C LYS A 145 1.69 5.66 -12.29
N LEU A 146 1.59 6.98 -12.30
CA LEU A 146 1.34 7.83 -11.12
C LEU A 146 0.06 8.65 -11.33
N GLY A 147 -0.88 8.61 -10.39
CA GLY A 147 -2.16 9.32 -10.47
C GLY A 147 -3.36 8.40 -10.59
N GLY A 148 -4.55 8.91 -10.23
CA GLY A 148 -5.77 8.12 -10.02
C GLY A 148 -6.35 7.44 -11.27
N ASP A 149 -7.53 6.82 -11.07
CA ASP A 149 -8.36 6.31 -12.16
C ASP A 149 -8.72 7.44 -13.15
N GLU A 150 -9.25 7.10 -14.33
CA GLU A 150 -9.35 7.98 -15.51
C GLU A 150 -9.99 9.37 -15.29
N ALA A 151 -10.70 9.56 -14.17
CA ALA A 151 -11.34 10.80 -13.76
C ALA A 151 -10.45 11.80 -12.97
N VAL A 152 -9.25 11.41 -12.53
CA VAL A 152 -8.37 12.26 -11.70
C VAL A 152 -7.12 12.63 -12.48
N GLU A 153 -6.86 13.93 -12.62
CA GLU A 153 -5.67 14.41 -13.34
C GLU A 153 -4.39 13.81 -12.72
N PRO A 154 -3.49 13.22 -13.53
CA PRO A 154 -2.25 12.66 -13.03
C PRO A 154 -1.35 13.74 -12.40
N ILE A 155 -0.64 13.38 -11.33
CA ILE A 155 0.30 14.27 -10.63
C ILE A 155 1.42 14.72 -11.59
N LEU A 156 1.83 13.83 -12.51
CA LEU A 156 2.70 14.18 -13.62
C LEU A 156 1.88 14.75 -14.77
N LYS A 157 1.89 16.09 -14.87
CA LYS A 157 1.20 16.87 -15.90
C LYS A 157 1.87 16.78 -17.29
N GLY A 158 2.39 15.63 -17.72
CA GLY A 158 3.16 15.55 -18.96
C GLY A 158 2.41 16.10 -20.18
N ASN A 159 1.09 15.96 -20.24
CA ASN A 159 0.25 16.57 -21.29
C ASN A 159 0.14 18.10 -21.15
N LYS A 160 -0.08 18.65 -19.94
CA LYS A 160 -0.10 20.12 -19.78
C LYS A 160 1.29 20.70 -20.04
N THR A 161 2.35 20.04 -19.58
CA THR A 161 3.73 20.40 -19.88
C THR A 161 4.00 20.34 -21.37
N LYS A 162 3.57 19.30 -22.08
CA LYS A 162 3.68 19.21 -23.54
C LYS A 162 2.94 20.37 -24.22
N ILE A 163 1.70 20.65 -23.81
CA ILE A 163 0.91 21.76 -24.36
C ILE A 163 1.65 23.10 -24.18
N GLU A 164 2.16 23.38 -22.98
CA GLU A 164 2.91 24.62 -22.74
C GLU A 164 4.23 24.66 -23.53
N LEU A 165 4.93 23.54 -23.66
CA LEU A 165 6.15 23.43 -24.48
C LEU A 165 5.86 23.60 -25.98
N GLU A 166 4.76 23.06 -26.50
CA GLU A 166 4.33 23.24 -27.89
C GLU A 166 3.93 24.70 -28.16
N LYS A 167 3.31 25.40 -27.19
CA LYS A 167 3.08 26.86 -27.29
C LYS A 167 4.40 27.64 -27.38
N ILE A 168 5.39 27.29 -26.55
CA ILE A 168 6.72 27.91 -26.59
C ILE A 168 7.41 27.63 -27.93
N LYS A 169 7.32 26.40 -28.44
CA LYS A 169 7.85 26.04 -29.76
C LYS A 169 7.22 26.84 -30.89
N LEU A 170 5.90 27.02 -30.87
CA LEU A 170 5.20 27.82 -31.86
C LEU A 170 5.66 29.29 -31.81
N ALA A 171 5.81 29.86 -30.62
CA ALA A 171 6.33 31.21 -30.45
C ALA A 171 7.76 31.37 -30.97
N LEU A 172 8.63 30.38 -30.72
CA LEU A 172 10.00 30.34 -31.26
C LEU A 172 10.01 30.26 -32.79
N ASP A 173 9.19 29.40 -33.39
CA ASP A 173 9.07 29.27 -34.85
C ASP A 173 8.64 30.59 -35.51
N ILE A 174 7.62 31.25 -34.94
CA ILE A 174 7.15 32.56 -35.41
C ILE A 174 8.27 33.60 -35.31
N LEU A 175 9.01 33.62 -34.20
CA LEU A 175 10.10 34.56 -33.99
C LEU A 175 11.25 34.32 -34.99
N GLN A 176 11.66 33.07 -35.20
CA GLN A 176 12.68 32.71 -36.18
C GLN A 176 12.26 33.12 -37.60
N LYS A 177 11.03 32.80 -38.02
CA LYS A 177 10.48 33.18 -39.33
C LYS A 177 10.43 34.68 -39.53
N THR A 178 10.02 35.44 -38.50
CA THR A 178 9.97 36.91 -38.53
C THR A 178 11.35 37.50 -38.82
N PHE A 179 12.39 37.02 -38.13
CA PHE A 179 13.76 37.49 -38.35
C PHE A 179 14.35 37.07 -39.70
N ILE A 180 13.98 35.90 -40.22
CA ILE A 180 14.39 35.45 -41.56
C ILE A 180 13.79 36.37 -42.63
N SER A 181 12.48 36.65 -42.55
CA SER A 181 11.76 37.48 -43.53
C SER A 181 12.02 38.98 -43.38
N TRP A 182 12.52 39.42 -42.23
CA TRP A 182 12.78 40.84 -41.97
C TRP A 182 13.86 41.39 -42.91
N THR A 183 13.56 42.46 -43.63
CA THR A 183 14.54 43.19 -44.44
C THR A 183 14.96 44.44 -43.68
N PRO A 184 16.22 44.54 -43.21
CA PRO A 184 16.71 45.71 -42.52
C PRO A 184 16.69 46.95 -43.42
N SER A 185 16.45 48.13 -42.84
CA SER A 185 16.57 49.37 -43.60
C SER A 185 18.04 49.73 -43.76
N PRO A 186 18.43 50.46 -44.82
CA PRO A 186 19.79 50.96 -44.93
C PRO A 186 20.15 51.83 -43.71
N GLN A 187 21.32 51.58 -43.12
CA GLN A 187 21.94 52.39 -42.05
C GLN A 187 21.23 52.38 -40.67
N ASP A 188 20.27 51.48 -40.43
CA ASP A 188 19.56 51.36 -39.14
C ASP A 188 20.24 50.40 -38.12
N GLY A 189 21.40 49.83 -38.47
CA GLY A 189 22.07 48.80 -37.68
C GLY A 189 21.41 47.41 -37.74
N GLY A 190 20.27 47.29 -38.39
CA GLY A 190 19.51 46.05 -38.50
C GLY A 190 20.20 44.98 -39.34
N ALA A 191 21.05 45.37 -40.29
CA ALA A 191 21.92 44.43 -41.00
C ALA A 191 22.92 43.72 -40.07
N ALA A 192 23.51 44.47 -39.11
CA ALA A 192 24.40 43.90 -38.12
C ALA A 192 23.65 42.98 -37.14
N LEU A 193 22.45 43.39 -36.71
CA LEU A 193 21.58 42.55 -35.87
C LEU A 193 21.16 41.26 -36.60
N LYS A 194 20.72 41.36 -37.86
CA LYS A 194 20.33 40.19 -38.68
C LYS A 194 21.50 39.22 -38.84
N GLY A 195 22.72 39.73 -39.05
CA GLY A 195 23.94 38.92 -39.04
C GLY A 195 24.17 38.23 -37.69
N ALA A 196 24.08 38.97 -36.58
CA ALA A 196 24.31 38.44 -35.24
C ALA A 196 23.34 37.33 -34.83
N ILE A 197 22.08 37.37 -35.28
CA ILE A 197 21.05 36.38 -34.92
C ILE A 197 20.95 35.20 -35.89
N THR A 198 21.80 35.11 -36.91
CA THR A 198 21.76 34.02 -37.90
C THR A 198 21.99 32.64 -37.25
N GLY A 199 22.78 32.59 -36.18
CA GLY A 199 22.93 31.38 -35.37
C GLY A 199 21.63 30.95 -34.68
N PHE A 200 20.80 31.90 -34.22
CA PHE A 200 19.51 31.60 -33.60
C PHE A 200 18.45 31.14 -34.60
N THR A 201 18.38 31.78 -35.78
CA THR A 201 17.38 31.45 -36.81
C THR A 201 17.64 30.11 -37.51
N SER A 202 18.84 29.53 -37.36
CA SER A 202 19.21 28.22 -37.88
C SER A 202 19.07 27.08 -36.86
N LEU A 203 18.73 27.37 -35.60
CA LEU A 203 18.55 26.34 -34.58
C LEU A 203 17.32 25.47 -34.90
N PRO A 204 17.45 24.13 -34.85
CA PRO A 204 16.31 23.25 -35.00
C PRO A 204 15.32 23.46 -33.84
N LEU A 205 14.04 23.50 -34.16
CA LEU A 205 13.00 23.56 -33.14
C LEU A 205 12.99 22.27 -32.31
N PRO A 206 12.76 22.36 -30.99
CA PRO A 206 12.71 21.19 -30.14
C PRO A 206 11.59 20.24 -30.55
N ASN A 207 11.86 18.94 -30.46
CA ASN A 207 10.89 17.89 -30.73
C ASN A 207 10.34 17.34 -29.40
N PHE A 208 9.07 17.61 -29.13
CA PHE A 208 8.36 17.13 -27.93
C PHE A 208 7.45 15.93 -28.20
N SER A 209 7.59 15.27 -29.37
CA SER A 209 6.77 14.09 -29.72
C SER A 209 6.95 12.92 -28.73
N GLU A 210 8.09 12.84 -28.07
CA GLU A 210 8.39 11.84 -27.03
C GLU A 210 7.82 12.21 -25.66
N ILE A 211 7.43 13.46 -25.44
CA ILE A 211 6.67 13.86 -24.25
C ILE A 211 5.24 13.40 -24.47
N ASN A 212 4.93 12.20 -24.01
CA ASN A 212 3.58 11.65 -24.00
C ASN A 212 3.20 11.36 -22.55
N SER A 213 2.15 12.01 -22.04
CA SER A 213 1.42 11.47 -20.88
C SER A 213 0.02 11.05 -21.31
N THR A 214 -0.09 10.29 -22.39
CA THR A 214 -1.12 9.26 -22.45
C THR A 214 -0.66 8.19 -21.49
N TYR A 215 -1.04 8.30 -20.21
CA TYR A 215 -0.79 7.32 -19.15
C TYR A 215 0.58 6.61 -19.22
N GLY A 216 1.57 7.19 -18.53
CA GLY A 216 2.97 6.80 -18.54
C GLY A 216 3.26 5.32 -18.80
N SER A 217 3.70 5.03 -20.03
CA SER A 217 4.68 3.98 -20.27
C SER A 217 5.94 4.69 -20.77
N VAL A 218 6.94 4.76 -19.91
CA VAL A 218 8.31 4.97 -20.36
C VAL A 218 8.77 3.59 -20.79
N LYS A 219 8.95 3.39 -22.09
CA LYS A 219 9.54 2.16 -22.63
C LYS A 219 11.00 2.05 -22.23
#